data_AF-E3EKY9-F1
#
_entry.id   AF-E3EKY9-F1
#
_cell.length_a   1.000
_cell.length_b   1.000
_cell.length_c   1.000
_cell.angle_alpha   90.00
_cell.angle_beta   90.00
_cell.angle_gamma   90.00
#
_symmetry.space_group_name_H-M   'P 1'
#
loop_
_entity.id
_entity.type
_entity.pdbx_description
1 polymer ?
#
loop_
_entity_poly.entity_id
_entity_poly.type
_entity_poly.pdbx_seq_one_letter_code
_entity_poly.pdbx_strand_id
1 'polypeptide(L)'
;MDTDVLQTAKRKARYGHRDWVYWKDENGDEHTEVKSSSSVKKAMISVGSKGRYFVVCANNGNLMLGNWRMGITMINNTKYGI
;
A
#
# COMPACT_ATOMS: atom_id res chain seq x y z
N MET A 1 22.95 5.61 0.72
CA MET A 1 22.46 4.58 -0.23
C MET A 1 20.97 4.41 0.07
N ASP A 2 20.17 5.44 -0.24
CA ASP A 2 18.71 5.37 -0.08
C ASP A 2 18.18 4.55 -1.25
N THR A 3 17.94 3.28 -0.96
CA THR A 3 17.27 2.40 -1.88
C THR A 3 15.81 2.83 -1.85
N ASP A 4 15.38 3.62 -2.84
CA ASP A 4 14.01 4.14 -2.98
C ASP A 4 13.00 3.07 -2.56
N VAL A 5 12.37 3.30 -1.42
CA VAL A 5 11.55 2.34 -0.67
C VAL A 5 10.42 1.82 -1.57
N LEU A 6 9.91 2.70 -2.43
CA LEU A 6 8.95 2.40 -3.48
C LEU A 6 9.52 1.49 -4.58
N GLN A 7 10.76 1.69 -5.03
CA GLN A 7 11.40 0.82 -6.05
C GLN A 7 11.61 -0.59 -5.51
N THR A 8 11.99 -0.70 -4.24
CA THR A 8 12.09 -2.00 -3.57
C THR A 8 10.73 -2.69 -3.54
N ALA A 9 9.65 -1.99 -3.18
CA ALA A 9 8.30 -2.53 -3.21
C ALA A 9 7.86 -2.93 -4.64
N LYS A 10 8.13 -2.11 -5.66
CA LYS A 10 7.84 -2.42 -7.07
C LYS A 10 8.54 -3.68 -7.53
N ARG A 11 9.84 -3.83 -7.21
CA ARG A 11 10.61 -5.04 -7.52
C ARG A 11 10.00 -6.26 -6.83
N LYS A 12 9.69 -6.16 -5.54
CA LYS A 12 9.07 -7.25 -4.77
C LYS A 12 7.67 -7.60 -5.29
N ALA A 13 6.88 -6.63 -5.73
CA ALA A 13 5.55 -6.87 -6.29
C ALA A 13 5.63 -7.60 -7.65
N ARG A 14 6.57 -7.19 -8.51
CA ARG A 14 6.79 -7.80 -9.84
C ARG A 14 7.19 -9.27 -9.75
N TYR A 15 8.15 -9.59 -8.87
CA TYR A 15 8.74 -10.94 -8.81
C TYR A 15 8.20 -11.82 -7.68
N GLY A 16 7.53 -11.23 -6.68
CA GLY A 16 6.99 -11.94 -5.53
C GLY A 16 5.50 -12.27 -5.63
N HIS A 17 4.83 -11.85 -6.71
CA HIS A 17 3.41 -12.11 -6.98
C HIS A 17 2.47 -11.72 -5.82
N ARG A 18 2.82 -10.66 -5.09
CA ARG A 18 2.04 -10.12 -3.99
C ARG A 18 1.86 -8.62 -4.16
N ASP A 19 0.68 -8.14 -3.84
CA ASP A 19 0.43 -6.71 -3.74
C ASP A 19 1.13 -6.13 -2.52
N TRP A 20 1.59 -4.89 -2.63
CA TRP A 20 2.15 -4.12 -1.53
C TRP A 20 1.36 -2.83 -1.32
N VAL A 21 1.46 -2.26 -0.13
CA VAL A 21 0.93 -0.95 0.21
C VAL A 21 2.12 -0.05 0.49
N TYR A 22 2.14 1.13 -0.12
CA TYR A 22 3.13 2.18 0.08
C TYR A 22 2.42 3.45 0.55
N TRP A 23 2.99 4.13 1.54
CA TRP A 23 2.48 5.41 1.99
C TRP A 23 3.60 6.27 2.57
N LYS A 24 3.32 7.57 2.70
CA LYS A 24 4.13 8.50 3.48
C LYS A 24 3.36 8.86 4.73
N ASP A 25 4.01 8.81 5.89
CA ASP A 25 3.39 9.28 7.12
C ASP A 25 3.36 10.81 7.20
N GLU A 26 2.82 11.33 8.30
CA GLU A 26 2.76 12.77 8.56
C GLU A 26 4.14 13.43 8.71
N ASN A 27 5.19 12.67 9.05
CA ASN A 27 6.57 13.14 9.14
C ASN A 27 7.27 13.12 7.76
N GLY A 28 6.63 12.51 6.75
CA GLY A 28 7.17 12.35 5.41
C GLY A 28 7.96 11.07 5.20
N ASP A 29 8.04 10.19 6.21
CA ASP A 29 8.77 8.93 6.13
C ASP A 29 8.03 7.95 5.23
N GLU A 30 8.80 7.21 4.42
CA GLU A 30 8.27 6.25 3.45
C GLU A 30 8.13 4.86 4.06
N HIS A 31 6.94 4.29 3.93
CA HIS A 31 6.62 2.98 4.48
C HIS A 31 6.12 2.02 3.39
N THR A 32 6.46 0.74 3.49
CA THR A 32 5.88 -0.31 2.66
C THR A 32 5.60 -1.57 3.45
N GLU A 33 4.44 -2.17 3.22
CA GLU A 33 4.08 -3.48 3.76
C GLU A 33 3.37 -4.32 2.70
N VAL A 34 3.40 -5.66 2.84
CA VAL A 34 2.56 -6.54 2.00
C VAL A 34 1.08 -6.19 2.22
N LYS A 35 0.28 -6.19 1.16
CA LYS A 35 -1.16 -5.87 1.25
C LYS A 35 -1.87 -6.88 2.15
N SER A 36 -2.47 -6.35 3.21
CA SER A 36 -3.34 -7.04 4.16
C SER A 36 -4.34 -6.04 4.71
N SER A 37 -5.40 -6.50 5.37
CA SER A 37 -6.34 -5.60 6.05
C SER A 37 -5.64 -4.73 7.11
N SER A 38 -4.64 -5.28 7.81
CA SER A 38 -3.85 -4.55 8.80
C SER A 38 -2.98 -3.46 8.18
N SER A 39 -2.25 -3.76 7.11
CA SER A 39 -1.36 -2.78 6.46
C SER A 39 -2.13 -1.65 5.79
N VAL A 40 -3.29 -1.95 5.18
CA VAL A 40 -4.19 -0.91 4.65
C VAL A 40 -4.70 0.00 5.78
N LYS A 41 -5.12 -0.56 6.93
CA LYS A 41 -5.53 0.25 8.10
C LYS A 41 -4.40 1.15 8.61
N LYS A 42 -3.18 0.61 8.75
CA LYS A 42 -2.01 1.39 9.16
C LYS A 42 -1.75 2.55 8.21
N ALA A 43 -1.73 2.27 6.91
CA ALA A 43 -1.55 3.30 5.88
C ALA A 43 -2.64 4.38 5.98
N MET A 44 -3.91 4.00 6.11
CA MET A 44 -5.03 4.94 6.25
C MET A 44 -4.92 5.83 7.49
N ILE A 45 -4.53 5.27 8.64
CA ILE A 45 -4.34 6.02 9.89
C ILE A 45 -3.16 6.98 9.74
N SER A 46 -2.04 6.49 9.22
CA SER A 46 -0.79 7.23 9.06
C SER A 46 -0.91 8.42 8.11
N VAL A 47 -1.64 8.27 7.00
CA VAL A 47 -1.87 9.37 6.04
C VAL A 47 -3.01 10.30 6.48
N GLY A 48 -3.83 9.88 7.46
CA GLY A 48 -5.02 10.60 7.90
C GLY A 48 -6.17 10.60 6.87
N SER A 49 -7.34 11.15 7.25
CA SER A 49 -8.59 11.10 6.48
C SER A 49 -8.54 11.73 5.08
N LYS A 50 -7.63 12.68 4.87
CA LYS A 50 -7.43 13.38 3.60
C LYS A 50 -6.19 12.90 2.82
N GLY A 51 -5.35 12.08 3.45
CA GLY A 51 -4.13 11.59 2.84
C GLY A 51 -4.38 10.48 1.83
N ARG A 52 -3.32 10.15 1.10
CA ARG A 52 -3.33 9.15 0.04
C ARG A 52 -2.24 8.12 0.30
N TYR A 53 -2.57 6.87 0.04
CA TYR A 53 -1.61 5.78 0.00
C TYR A 53 -1.62 5.19 -1.42
N PHE A 54 -0.72 4.26 -1.72
CA PHE A 54 -0.68 3.56 -3.00
C PHE A 54 -0.69 2.06 -2.76
N VAL A 55 -1.40 1.33 -3.62
CA VAL A 55 -1.24 -0.11 -3.75
C VAL A 55 -0.29 -0.37 -4.91
N VAL A 56 0.79 -1.08 -4.66
CA VAL A 56 1.72 -1.56 -5.68
C VAL A 56 1.23 -2.92 -6.14
N CYS A 57 0.67 -2.97 -7.35
CA CYS A 57 0.06 -4.18 -7.88
C CYS A 57 1.11 -5.27 -8.18
N ALA A 58 0.76 -6.50 -7.87
CA ALA A 58 1.55 -7.68 -8.23
C ALA A 58 1.80 -7.76 -9.74
N ASN A 59 2.87 -8.47 -10.13
CA ASN A 59 3.28 -8.77 -11.51
C ASN A 59 3.84 -7.57 -12.31
N ASN A 60 3.26 -6.38 -12.20
CA ASN A 60 3.69 -5.21 -12.99
C ASN A 60 4.31 -4.08 -12.14
N GLY A 61 4.05 -4.04 -10.82
CA GLY A 61 4.51 -2.97 -9.95
C GLY A 61 3.85 -1.62 -10.24
N ASN A 62 2.67 -1.62 -10.87
CA ASN A 62 1.90 -0.40 -11.11
C ASN A 62 1.37 0.16 -9.79
N LEU A 63 1.25 1.49 -9.72
CA LEU A 63 0.73 2.17 -8.55
C LEU A 63 -0.75 2.49 -8.75
N MET A 64 -1.59 1.93 -7.89
CA MET A 64 -2.99 2.27 -7.80
C MET A 64 -3.20 3.22 -6.62
N LEU A 65 -3.81 4.37 -6.88
CA LEU A 65 -4.01 5.39 -5.86
C LEU A 65 -5.10 4.98 -4.84
N GLY A 66 -4.70 4.90 -3.57
CA GLY A 66 -5.49 4.67 -2.37
C GLY A 66 -6.17 5.91 -1.82
N ASN A 67 -7.50 5.85 -1.61
CA ASN A 67 -8.22 6.80 -0.77
C ASN A 67 -9.01 6.06 0.32
N TRP A 68 -9.53 6.80 1.30
CA TRP A 68 -10.23 6.21 2.45
C TRP A 68 -11.40 5.31 2.08
N ARG A 69 -12.24 5.73 1.14
CA ARG A 69 -13.39 4.93 0.69
C ARG A 69 -12.91 3.61 0.10
N MET A 70 -11.88 3.65 -0.74
CA MET A 70 -11.31 2.44 -1.34
C MET A 70 -10.67 1.54 -0.28
N GLY A 71 -10.00 2.11 0.73
CA GLY A 71 -9.43 1.36 1.85
C GLY A 71 -10.47 0.61 2.67
N ILE A 72 -11.61 1.24 2.98
CA ILE A 72 -12.74 0.58 3.65
C ILE A 72 -13.25 -0.59 2.80
N THR A 73 -13.44 -0.39 1.49
CA THR A 73 -13.86 -1.46 0.57
C THR A 73 -12.85 -2.61 0.57
N MET A 74 -11.56 -2.33 0.47
CA MET A 74 -10.49 -3.35 0.49
C MET A 74 -10.50 -4.14 1.79
N ILE A 75 -10.62 -3.47 2.94
CA ILE A 75 -10.69 -4.13 4.25
C ILE A 75 -11.92 -5.03 4.33
N ASN A 76 -13.08 -4.57 3.85
CA ASN A 76 -14.29 -5.40 3.86
C ASN A 76 -14.17 -6.60 2.91
N ASN A 77 -13.53 -6.41 1.76
CA ASN A 77 -13.34 -7.46 0.76
C ASN A 77 -12.36 -8.56 1.19
N THR A 78 -11.45 -8.26 2.12
CA THR A 78 -10.55 -9.30 2.67
C THR A 78 -11.29 -10.46 3.34
N LYS A 79 -12.54 -10.24 3.79
CA LYS A 79 -13.42 -11.30 4.32
C LYS A 79 -13.81 -12.33 3.25
N TYR A 80 -13.76 -11.95 1.98
CA TYR A 80 -14.10 -12.80 0.84
C TYR A 80 -12.86 -13.39 0.14
N GLY A 81 -11.66 -13.17 0.68
CA GLY A 81 -10.40 -13.64 0.05
C GLY A 81 -9.97 -12.87 -1.19
N ILE A 82 -10.51 -11.65 -1.39
CA ILE A 82 -10.20 -10.73 -2.50
C ILE A 82 -9.20 -9.65 -2.05
#